data_AF-A0A920T3W2-F1
#
_entry.id   AF-A0A920T3W2-F1
#
_cell.length_a   1.000
_cell.length_b   1.000
_cell.length_c   1.000
_cell.angle_alpha   90.00
_cell.angle_beta   90.00
_cell.angle_gamma   90.00
#
_symmetry.space_group_name_H-M   'P 1'
#
loop_
_entity.id
_entity.type
_entity.pdbx_description
1 polymer ?
#
loop_
_entity_poly.entity_id
_entity_poly.type
_entity_poly.pdbx_seq_one_letter_code
_entity_poly.pdbx_strand_id
1 'polypeptide(L)'
;MISRFKGKNFLFDDRLGERVTEDILASCHFCGTSCDEHTDCNNDACHILFIQCKGCSQELNGFCSMECRDFASLPLSEQKRLRKDP
;
A
#
# COMPACT_ATOMS: atom_id res chain seq x y z
N MET A 1 -17.29 24.76 10.77
CA MET A 1 -16.94 25.13 9.37
C MET A 1 -16.66 23.82 8.65
N ILE A 2 -17.39 23.50 7.58
CA ILE A 2 -17.23 22.21 6.87
C ILE A 2 -16.09 22.37 5.86
N SER A 3 -15.12 21.45 5.88
CA SER A 3 -14.03 21.43 4.88
C SER A 3 -14.60 21.19 3.48
N ARG A 4 -14.03 21.85 2.47
CA ARG A 4 -14.36 21.59 1.05
C ARG A 4 -13.66 20.35 0.50
N PHE A 5 -12.59 19.91 1.16
CA PHE A 5 -11.89 18.67 0.82
C PHE A 5 -12.65 17.49 1.40
N LYS A 6 -12.67 16.38 0.64
CA LYS A 6 -13.39 15.16 0.99
C LYS A 6 -12.40 14.00 1.15
N GLY A 7 -12.65 13.15 2.14
CA GLY A 7 -11.88 11.96 2.45
C GLY A 7 -10.59 12.22 3.20
N LYS A 8 -9.50 11.58 2.77
CA LYS A 8 -8.19 11.64 3.41
C LYS A 8 -7.19 12.30 2.47
N ASN A 9 -6.45 13.28 2.97
CA ASN A 9 -5.33 13.85 2.25
C ASN A 9 -4.12 12.91 2.38
N PHE A 10 -3.45 12.62 1.27
CA PHE A 10 -2.20 11.88 1.29
C PHE A 10 -1.06 12.76 1.83
N LEU A 11 -0.26 12.22 2.75
CA LEU A 11 0.90 12.87 3.35
C LEU A 11 2.17 12.17 2.89
N PHE A 12 3.21 12.94 2.55
CA PHE A 12 4.51 12.42 2.12
C PHE A 12 5.44 12.07 3.30
N ASP A 13 4.87 11.67 4.44
CA ASP A 13 5.60 11.23 5.63
C ASP A 13 4.99 9.93 6.17
N ASP A 14 5.55 9.39 7.25
CA ASP A 14 5.16 8.10 7.85
C ASP A 14 3.68 8.02 8.27
N ARG A 15 2.95 9.14 8.30
CA ARG A 15 1.52 9.15 8.60
C ARG A 15 0.68 8.66 7.42
N LEU A 16 1.18 8.80 6.18
CA LEU A 16 0.55 8.46 4.90
C LEU A 16 -0.81 9.12 4.61
N GLY A 17 -1.49 9.69 5.60
CA GLY A 17 -2.60 10.58 5.35
C GLY A 17 -3.30 11.10 6.59
N GLU A 18 -4.07 12.17 6.38
CA GLU A 18 -4.87 12.82 7.42
C GLU A 18 -6.34 12.84 7.00
N ARG A 19 -7.21 12.32 7.88
CA ARG A 19 -8.66 12.26 7.67
C ARG A 19 -9.23 13.68 7.72
N VAL A 20 -9.87 14.12 6.63
CA VAL A 20 -10.56 15.41 6.55
C VAL A 20 -12.07 15.25 6.72
N THR A 21 -12.66 14.23 6.09
CA THR A 21 -14.06 13.83 6.25
C THR A 21 -14.19 12.31 6.23
N GLU A 22 -15.36 11.79 6.62
CA GLU A 22 -15.69 10.35 6.60
C GLU A 22 -15.94 9.78 5.19
N ASP A 23 -15.89 10.62 4.15
CA ASP A 23 -16.09 10.17 2.77
C ASP A 23 -14.92 9.27 2.33
N ILE A 24 -15.16 7.99 2.03
CA ILE A 24 -14.14 7.10 1.46
C ILE A 24 -14.18 7.24 -0.06
N LEU A 25 -13.10 7.77 -0.65
CA LEU A 25 -13.02 8.08 -2.08
C LEU A 25 -12.22 7.06 -2.90
N ALA A 26 -11.73 6.00 -2.26
CA ALA A 26 -10.91 4.97 -2.90
C ALA A 26 -11.49 3.58 -2.66
N SER A 27 -10.87 2.57 -3.27
CA SER A 27 -11.26 1.18 -3.15
C SER A 27 -10.02 0.30 -3.11
N CYS A 28 -10.10 -0.80 -2.37
CA CYS A 28 -9.04 -1.79 -2.29
C CYS A 28 -8.69 -2.28 -3.70
N HIS A 29 -7.41 -2.25 -4.05
CA HIS A 29 -6.95 -2.68 -5.38
C HIS A 29 -7.11 -4.19 -5.65
N PHE A 30 -7.37 -5.00 -4.61
CA PHE A 30 -7.48 -6.45 -4.73
C PHE A 30 -8.92 -6.96 -4.75
N CYS A 31 -9.75 -6.46 -3.84
CA CYS A 31 -11.13 -6.94 -3.67
C CYS A 31 -12.21 -5.90 -4.02
N GLY A 32 -11.82 -4.65 -4.29
CA GLY A 32 -12.74 -3.56 -4.65
C GLY A 32 -13.55 -2.97 -3.50
N THR A 33 -13.43 -3.48 -2.27
CA THR A 33 -14.11 -2.92 -1.09
C THR A 33 -13.67 -1.47 -0.85
N SER A 34 -14.61 -0.58 -0.53
CA SER A 34 -14.32 0.81 -0.17
C SER A 34 -13.38 0.90 1.04
N CYS A 35 -12.20 1.48 0.84
CA CYS A 35 -11.22 1.83 1.87
C CYS A 35 -10.25 2.87 1.31
N ASP A 36 -9.47 3.52 2.17
CA ASP A 36 -8.47 4.53 1.77
C ASP A 36 -7.15 4.42 2.53
N GLU A 37 -6.91 3.25 3.12
CA GLU A 37 -5.63 2.89 3.72
C GLU A 37 -4.58 2.69 2.62
N HIS A 38 -3.62 3.61 2.58
CA HIS A 38 -2.42 3.47 1.79
C HIS A 38 -1.49 2.46 2.46
N THR A 39 -0.89 1.59 1.66
CA THR A 39 0.09 0.58 2.06
C THR A 39 1.28 0.68 1.11
N ASP A 40 2.47 0.80 1.66
CA ASP A 40 3.71 0.60 0.89
C ASP A 40 4.00 -0.90 0.82
N CYS A 41 4.43 -1.38 -0.34
CA CYS A 41 4.69 -2.79 -0.53
C CYS A 41 5.84 -3.24 0.37
N ASN A 42 5.59 -4.30 1.15
CA ASN A 42 6.60 -4.92 2.01
C ASN A 42 7.80 -5.51 1.24
N ASN A 43 7.80 -5.49 -0.10
CA ASN A 43 9.00 -5.74 -0.88
C ASN A 43 9.77 -4.44 -1.06
N ASP A 44 10.87 -4.28 -0.32
CA ASP A 44 11.77 -3.12 -0.37
C ASP A 44 12.26 -2.77 -1.79
N ALA A 45 12.21 -3.69 -2.76
CA ALA A 45 12.60 -3.40 -4.14
C ALA A 45 11.47 -2.80 -5.00
N CYS A 46 10.23 -2.82 -4.50
CA CYS A 46 9.05 -2.49 -5.27
C CYS A 46 8.60 -1.04 -5.04
N HIS A 47 8.55 -0.59 -3.78
CA HIS A 47 8.11 0.75 -3.36
C HIS A 47 6.77 1.23 -3.96
N ILE A 48 5.93 0.29 -4.42
CA ILE A 48 4.61 0.66 -4.92
C ILE A 48 3.71 0.97 -3.73
N LEU A 49 3.13 2.16 -3.76
CA LEU A 49 2.12 2.60 -2.82
C LEU A 49 0.73 2.30 -3.39
N PHE A 50 -0.11 1.60 -2.63
CA PHE A 50 -1.42 1.14 -3.10
C PHE A 50 -2.48 1.18 -2.00
N ILE A 51 -3.76 1.10 -2.38
CA ILE A 51 -4.88 1.05 -1.44
C ILE A 51 -5.19 -0.40 -1.09
N GLN A 52 -5.14 -0.74 0.19
CA GLN A 52 -5.39 -2.08 0.69
C GLN A 52 -6.33 -2.07 1.89
N CYS A 53 -7.41 -2.82 1.82
CA CYS A 53 -8.27 -3.00 2.98
C CYS A 53 -7.61 -3.95 4.00
N LYS A 54 -8.03 -3.86 5.26
CA LYS A 54 -7.50 -4.69 6.35
C LYS A 54 -7.54 -6.20 6.07
N GLY A 55 -8.60 -6.70 5.40
CA GLY A 55 -8.73 -8.11 5.05
C GLY A 55 -7.64 -8.57 4.08
N CYS A 56 -7.49 -7.85 2.95
CA CYS A 56 -6.43 -8.16 1.99
C CYS A 56 -5.03 -7.94 2.57
N SER A 57 -4.85 -7.00 3.50
CA SER A 57 -3.58 -6.80 4.20
C SER A 57 -3.19 -8.00 5.04
N GLN A 58 -4.14 -8.64 5.72
CA GLN A 58 -3.91 -9.87 6.47
C GLN A 58 -3.61 -11.07 5.56
N GLU A 59 -4.29 -11.18 4.41
CA GLU A 59 -4.09 -12.28 3.46
C GLU A 59 -2.77 -12.18 2.67
N LEU A 60 -2.45 -10.97 2.19
CA LEU A 60 -1.27 -10.69 1.38
C LEU A 60 -0.08 -10.21 2.19
N ASN A 61 -0.21 -10.06 3.51
CA ASN A 61 0.84 -9.60 4.41
C ASN A 61 1.52 -8.30 3.93
N GLY A 62 0.73 -7.32 3.50
CA GLY A 62 1.21 -6.01 3.02
C GLY A 62 1.97 -6.02 1.70
N PHE A 63 1.93 -7.11 0.92
CA PHE A 63 2.52 -7.15 -0.42
C PHE A 63 1.52 -6.70 -1.49
N CYS A 64 2.02 -6.00 -2.51
CA CYS A 64 1.20 -5.56 -3.64
C CYS A 64 0.80 -6.70 -4.59
N SER A 65 1.48 -7.85 -4.49
CA SER A 65 1.23 -9.04 -5.29
C SER A 65 1.91 -10.26 -4.67
N MET A 66 1.52 -11.45 -5.13
CA MET A 66 2.14 -12.70 -4.71
C MET A 66 3.58 -12.80 -5.18
N GLU A 67 3.89 -12.27 -6.37
CA GLU A 67 5.24 -12.20 -6.92
C GLU A 67 6.15 -11.33 -6.04
N CYS A 68 5.66 -10.21 -5.52
CA CYS A 68 6.43 -9.38 -4.60
C CYS A 68 6.69 -10.08 -3.26
N ARG A 69 5.71 -10.80 -2.73
CA ARG A 69 5.87 -11.61 -1.52
C ARG A 69 6.92 -12.71 -1.74
N ASP A 70 6.81 -13.43 -2.83
CA ASP A 70 7.71 -14.54 -3.15
C ASP A 70 9.13 -14.01 -3.40
N PHE A 71 9.29 -12.86 -4.06
CA PHE A 71 10.58 -12.18 -4.21
C PHE A 71 11.20 -11.78 -2.86
N ALA A 72 10.40 -11.16 -1.97
CA ALA A 72 10.87 -10.75 -0.65
C ALA A 72 11.24 -11.93 0.26
N SER A 73 10.74 -13.13 -0.03
CA SER A 73 11.10 -14.37 0.69
C SER A 73 12.44 -14.97 0.25
N LEU A 74 13.03 -14.51 -0.86
CA LEU A 74 14.32 -15.00 -1.34
C LEU A 74 15.46 -14.59 -0.39
N PRO A 75 16.58 -15.34 -0.36
CA PRO A 75 17.78 -14.91 0.35
C PRO A 75 18.24 -13.52 -0.11
N LEU A 76 18.76 -12.69 0.82
CA LEU A 76 19.18 -11.32 0.51
C LEU A 76 20.21 -11.24 -0.63
N SER A 77 21.10 -12.23 -0.75
CA SER A 77 22.05 -12.33 -1.88
C SER A 77 21.34 -12.46 -3.22
N GLU A 78 20.26 -13.24 -3.26
CA GLU A 78 19.46 -13.49 -4.45
C GLU A 78 18.57 -12.29 -4.77
N GLN A 79 17.95 -11.68 -3.76
CA GLN A 79 17.24 -10.42 -3.94
C GLN A 79 18.16 -9.35 -4.54
N LYS A 80 19.37 -9.17 -4.01
CA LYS A 80 20.34 -8.20 -4.56
C LYS A 80 20.73 -8.50 -6.00
N ARG A 81 20.83 -9.78 -6.37
CA ARG A 81 21.16 -10.22 -7.75
C ARG A 81 20.03 -9.96 -8.73
N LEU A 82 18.78 -10.10 -8.29
CA LEU A 82 17.58 -9.99 -9.12
C LEU A 82 16.94 -8.59 -9.11
N ARG A 83 17.27 -7.75 -8.13
CA ARG A 83 16.91 -6.32 -8.14
C ARG A 83 17.44 -5.71 -9.43
N LYS A 84 16.54 -5.13 -10.24
CA LYS A 84 16.98 -4.23 -11.30
C LYS A 84 17.57 -3.00 -10.62
N ASP A 85 18.68 -2.50 -11.15
CA ASP A 85 19.13 -1.14 -10.80
C ASP A 85 17.97 -0.17 -11.07
N PRO A 86 17.75 0.80 -10.16
CA PRO A 86 16.63 1.74 -10.23
C PRO A 86 16.59 2.56 -11.54
#